data_AF-A0A9D6F608-F1
#
_entry.id   AF-A0A9D6F608-F1
#
_cell.length_a   1.000
_cell.length_b   1.000
_cell.length_c   1.000
_cell.angle_alpha   90.00
_cell.angle_beta   90.00
_cell.angle_gamma   90.00
#
_symmetry.space_group_name_H-M   'P 1'
#
loop_
_entity.id
_entity.type
_entity.pdbx_description
1 polymer ?
#
loop_
_entity_poly.entity_id
_entity_poly.type
_entity_poly.pdbx_seq_one_letter_code
_entity_poly.pdbx_strand_id
1 'polypeptide(L)'
;MPHHRFDWHEHVKDVEDEYRAARFALNELSAALERQSGLLRKGGLVRAHFRKAHANLEGTYLVRLFASFEAALRSYDRARHNDPERHENASVLIDTIGGRRGQGVSDADRKGAHAVRRVRNYWAHESDASPEPMTIAEARGRLQKYLSWLPEQWG
;
A
#
# COMPACT_ATOMS: atom_id res chain seq x y z
N MET A 1 17.43 5.71 5.93
CA MET A 1 16.16 5.58 5.17
C MET A 1 16.19 6.60 4.04
N PRO A 2 15.48 6.39 2.93
CA PRO A 2 15.46 7.37 1.85
C PRO A 2 15.01 8.74 2.36
N HIS A 3 15.77 9.78 2.03
CA HIS A 3 15.50 11.17 2.38
C HIS A 3 14.93 11.96 1.19
N HIS A 4 14.82 11.32 0.03
CA HIS A 4 14.27 11.92 -1.18
C HIS A 4 12.87 11.39 -1.45
N ARG A 5 11.97 12.31 -1.81
CA ARG A 5 10.59 12.00 -2.18
C ARG A 5 10.52 11.04 -3.37
N PHE A 6 11.42 11.17 -4.33
CA PHE A 6 11.44 10.35 -5.55
C PHE A 6 11.69 8.87 -5.24
N ASP A 7 12.62 8.56 -4.33
CA ASP A 7 12.87 7.20 -3.86
C ASP A 7 11.60 6.59 -3.24
N TRP A 8 10.83 7.37 -2.47
CA TRP A 8 9.56 6.91 -1.91
C TRP A 8 8.47 6.71 -2.97
N HIS A 9 8.44 7.54 -4.01
CA HIS A 9 7.55 7.30 -5.15
C HIS A 9 7.90 6.01 -5.89
N GLU A 10 9.19 5.73 -6.08
CA GLU A 10 9.70 4.51 -6.68
C GLU A 10 9.33 3.29 -5.82
N HIS A 11 9.62 3.31 -4.52
CA HIS A 11 9.23 2.22 -3.62
C HIS A 11 7.72 1.93 -3.62
N VAL A 12 6.88 2.97 -3.68
CA VAL A 12 5.42 2.78 -3.78
C VAL A 12 5.02 2.20 -5.14
N LYS A 13 5.73 2.55 -6.21
CA LYS A 13 5.51 1.99 -7.55
C LYS A 13 5.96 0.53 -7.64
N ASP A 14 7.12 0.19 -7.07
CA ASP A 14 7.67 -1.17 -7.06
C ASP A 14 6.69 -2.15 -6.44
N VAL A 15 5.97 -1.76 -5.38
CA VAL A 15 4.93 -2.59 -4.78
C VAL A 15 3.77 -2.87 -5.75
N GLU A 16 3.37 -1.92 -6.59
CA GLU A 16 2.38 -2.17 -7.65
C GLU A 16 2.94 -3.11 -8.73
N ASP A 17 4.18 -2.92 -9.14
CA ASP A 17 4.80 -3.76 -10.18
C ASP A 17 4.99 -5.21 -9.68
N GLU A 18 5.37 -5.41 -8.41
CA GLU A 18 5.37 -6.72 -7.77
C GLU A 18 3.96 -7.34 -7.71
N TYR A 19 2.93 -6.56 -7.38
CA TYR A 19 1.53 -7.01 -7.41
C TYR A 19 1.14 -7.51 -8.80
N ARG A 20 1.49 -6.77 -9.86
CA ARG A 20 1.19 -7.14 -11.24
C ARG A 20 1.88 -8.44 -11.63
N ALA A 21 3.16 -8.60 -11.28
CA ALA A 21 3.90 -9.83 -11.52
C ALA A 21 3.28 -11.03 -10.78
N ALA A 22 2.93 -10.86 -9.49
CA ALA A 22 2.29 -11.90 -8.71
C ALA A 22 0.90 -12.27 -9.24
N ARG A 23 0.10 -11.28 -9.65
CA ARG A 23 -1.23 -11.49 -10.24
C ARG A 23 -1.12 -12.27 -11.55
N PHE A 24 -0.18 -11.89 -12.41
CA PHE A 24 0.10 -12.62 -13.64
C PHE A 24 0.46 -14.08 -13.36
N ALA A 25 1.41 -14.33 -12.46
CA ALA A 25 1.82 -15.69 -12.11
C ALA A 25 0.68 -16.55 -11.55
N LEU A 26 -0.16 -15.99 -10.66
CA LEU A 26 -1.31 -16.71 -10.12
C LEU A 26 -2.39 -16.99 -11.18
N ASN A 27 -2.59 -16.07 -12.13
CA ASN A 27 -3.52 -16.28 -13.25
C ASN A 27 -3.03 -17.39 -14.18
N GLU A 28 -1.74 -17.38 -14.55
CA GLU A 28 -1.13 -18.42 -15.37
C GLU A 28 -1.23 -19.80 -14.69
N LEU A 29 -0.95 -19.86 -13.39
CA LEU A 29 -1.11 -21.10 -12.63
C LEU A 29 -2.58 -21.54 -12.61
N SER A 30 -3.55 -20.63 -12.40
CA SER A 30 -4.98 -20.97 -12.44
C SER A 30 -5.37 -21.60 -13.78
N ALA A 31 -4.97 -20.97 -14.90
CA ALA A 31 -5.25 -21.47 -16.24
C ALA A 31 -4.55 -22.81 -16.53
N ALA A 32 -3.36 -23.05 -15.98
CA ALA A 32 -2.70 -24.34 -16.07
C ALA A 32 -3.47 -25.43 -15.29
N LEU A 33 -3.99 -25.12 -14.10
CA LEU A 33 -4.76 -26.05 -13.27
C LEU A 33 -6.10 -26.43 -13.90
N GLU A 34 -6.73 -25.50 -14.62
CA GLU A 34 -7.96 -25.75 -15.38
C GLU A 34 -7.70 -26.70 -16.56
N ARG A 35 -6.61 -26.49 -17.29
CA ARG A 35 -6.21 -27.35 -18.42
C ARG A 35 -5.70 -28.72 -18.00
N GLN A 36 -5.00 -28.79 -16.87
CA GLN A 36 -4.43 -30.02 -16.34
C GLN A 36 -4.79 -30.16 -14.86
N SER A 37 -5.98 -30.71 -14.62
CA SER A 37 -6.50 -30.99 -13.27
C SER A 37 -5.59 -31.92 -12.45
N GLY A 38 -4.58 -32.53 -13.08
CA GLY A 38 -3.57 -33.37 -12.46
C GLY A 38 -2.37 -32.63 -11.82
N LEU A 39 -2.14 -31.35 -12.10
CA LEU A 39 -0.94 -30.62 -11.66
C LEU A 39 -0.84 -30.49 -10.14
N LEU A 40 -1.97 -30.39 -9.43
CA LEU A 40 -2.05 -30.40 -7.96
C LEU A 40 -2.63 -31.72 -7.45
N ARG A 41 -2.13 -32.85 -7.97
CA ARG A 41 -2.58 -34.22 -7.62
C ARG A 41 -2.35 -34.61 -6.15
N LYS A 42 -1.53 -33.88 -5.40
CA LYS A 42 -1.08 -34.27 -4.05
C LYS A 42 -1.53 -33.37 -2.88
N GLY A 43 -2.57 -32.56 -3.00
CA GLY A 43 -3.11 -31.92 -1.79
C GLY A 43 -4.33 -31.04 -2.00
N GLY A 44 -5.49 -31.47 -1.51
CA GLY A 44 -6.69 -30.63 -1.41
C GLY A 44 -6.43 -29.33 -0.66
N LEU A 45 -5.54 -29.37 0.35
CA LEU A 45 -5.04 -28.19 1.07
C LEU A 45 -4.34 -27.19 0.15
N VAL A 46 -3.47 -27.66 -0.76
CA VAL A 46 -2.73 -26.77 -1.68
C VAL A 46 -3.69 -26.04 -2.61
N ARG A 47 -4.73 -26.72 -3.12
CA ARG A 47 -5.78 -26.07 -3.94
C ARG A 47 -6.59 -25.05 -3.14
N ALA A 48 -6.90 -25.35 -1.87
CA ALA A 48 -7.60 -24.43 -1.00
C ALA A 48 -6.75 -23.17 -0.72
N HIS A 49 -5.46 -23.34 -0.40
CA HIS A 49 -4.55 -22.23 -0.17
C HIS A 49 -4.27 -21.42 -1.44
N PHE A 50 -4.16 -22.06 -2.61
CA PHE A 50 -4.05 -21.35 -3.89
C PHE A 50 -5.24 -20.43 -4.14
N ARG A 51 -6.47 -20.94 -3.96
CA ARG A 51 -7.69 -20.12 -4.12
C ARG A 51 -7.73 -18.95 -3.14
N LYS A 52 -7.35 -19.18 -1.88
CA LYS A 52 -7.25 -18.12 -0.86
C LYS A 52 -6.18 -17.08 -1.24
N ALA A 53 -5.01 -17.51 -1.69
CA ALA A 53 -3.94 -16.61 -2.12
C ALA A 53 -4.37 -15.75 -3.32
N HIS A 54 -5.05 -16.36 -4.31
CA HIS A 54 -5.59 -15.64 -5.47
C HIS A 54 -6.62 -14.57 -5.08
N ALA A 55 -7.55 -14.93 -4.18
CA ALA A 55 -8.58 -14.02 -3.67
C ALA A 55 -8.00 -12.88 -2.81
N ASN A 56 -7.00 -13.18 -1.98
CA ASN A 56 -6.44 -12.22 -1.01
C ASN A 56 -5.26 -11.41 -1.53
N LEU A 57 -4.79 -11.66 -2.76
CA LEU A 57 -3.59 -11.04 -3.31
C LEU A 57 -3.67 -9.50 -3.27
N GLU A 58 -4.79 -8.94 -3.73
CA GLU A 58 -4.96 -7.49 -3.79
C GLU A 58 -4.95 -6.86 -2.39
N GLY A 59 -5.67 -7.46 -1.43
CA GLY A 59 -5.64 -7.03 -0.03
C GLY A 59 -4.23 -7.06 0.57
N THR A 60 -3.47 -8.12 0.29
CA THR A 60 -2.09 -8.27 0.77
C THR A 60 -1.18 -7.16 0.25
N TYR A 61 -1.27 -6.85 -1.05
CA TYR A 61 -0.45 -5.78 -1.63
C TYR A 61 -0.95 -4.38 -1.28
N LEU A 62 -2.25 -4.18 -0.99
CA LEU A 62 -2.76 -2.92 -0.42
C LEU A 62 -2.15 -2.63 0.95
N VAL A 63 -2.01 -3.65 1.81
CA VAL A 63 -1.33 -3.52 3.11
C VAL A 63 0.14 -3.12 2.91
N ARG A 64 0.86 -3.80 2.01
CA ARG A 64 2.27 -3.48 1.70
C ARG A 64 2.43 -2.07 1.13
N LEU A 65 1.55 -1.67 0.21
CA LEU A 65 1.56 -0.36 -0.44
C LEU A 65 1.39 0.77 0.59
N PHE A 66 0.42 0.61 1.50
CA PHE A 66 0.21 1.56 2.58
C PHE A 66 1.39 1.58 3.57
N ALA A 67 1.99 0.43 3.88
CA ALA A 67 3.16 0.37 4.76
C ALA A 67 4.36 1.16 4.18
N SER A 68 4.61 1.08 2.87
CA SER A 68 5.64 1.88 2.20
C SER A 68 5.36 3.38 2.29
N PHE A 69 4.10 3.78 2.09
CA PHE A 69 3.68 5.16 2.28
C PHE A 69 3.83 5.65 3.72
N GLU A 70 3.42 4.85 4.71
CA GLU A 70 3.55 5.17 6.13
C GLU A 70 5.02 5.31 6.54
N ALA A 71 5.91 4.48 6.00
CA ALA A 71 7.34 4.60 6.21
C ALA A 71 7.90 5.94 5.67
N ALA A 72 7.42 6.41 4.51
CA ALA A 72 7.78 7.72 3.96
C ALA A 72 7.33 8.86 4.89
N LEU A 73 6.07 8.81 5.38
CA LEU A 73 5.56 9.82 6.31
C LEU A 73 6.35 9.86 7.61
N ARG A 74 6.67 8.70 8.19
CA ARG A 74 7.49 8.61 9.41
C ARG A 74 8.90 9.13 9.17
N SER A 75 9.50 8.82 8.02
CA SER A 75 10.81 9.35 7.65
C SER A 75 10.81 10.89 7.60
N TYR A 76 9.78 11.46 6.96
CA TYR A 76 9.62 12.92 6.90
C TYR A 76 9.35 13.55 8.27
N ASP A 77 8.45 12.97 9.06
CA ASP A 77 8.08 13.50 10.37
C ASP A 77 9.26 13.53 11.36
N ARG A 78 10.08 12.48 11.35
CA ARG A 78 11.33 12.42 12.14
C ARG A 78 12.33 13.50 11.73
N ALA A 79 12.54 13.67 10.42
CA ALA A 79 13.45 14.69 9.90
C ALA A 79 12.96 16.11 10.24
N ARG A 80 11.66 16.38 10.09
CA ARG A 80 11.05 17.67 10.41
C ARG A 80 11.22 18.06 11.89
N HIS A 81 11.16 17.08 12.80
CA HIS A 81 11.27 17.33 14.24
C HIS A 81 12.68 17.13 14.80
N ASN A 82 13.65 16.74 13.95
CA ASN A 82 15.00 16.35 14.36
C ASN A 82 14.99 15.30 15.51
N ASP A 83 14.06 14.35 15.44
CA ASP A 83 13.86 13.31 16.44
C ASP A 83 13.72 11.94 15.74
N PRO A 84 14.76 11.09 15.77
CA PRO A 84 14.74 9.78 15.12
C PRO A 84 13.84 8.76 15.82
N GLU A 85 13.55 8.95 17.12
CA GLU A 85 12.71 8.05 17.92
C GLU A 85 11.23 8.41 17.81
N ARG A 86 10.92 9.60 17.27
CA ARG A 86 9.55 10.05 17.03
C ARG A 86 8.72 8.97 16.34
N HIS A 87 7.60 8.67 16.98
CA HIS A 87 6.64 7.69 16.54
C HIS A 87 5.25 8.27 16.64
N GLU A 88 4.57 8.36 15.50
CA GLU A 88 3.17 8.77 15.45
C GLU A 88 2.34 7.81 14.63
N ASN A 89 1.06 7.75 14.97
CA ASN A 89 0.10 6.90 14.27
C ASN A 89 -0.17 7.44 12.86
N ALA A 90 -0.38 6.53 11.90
CA ALA A 90 -0.60 6.91 10.49
C ALA A 90 -1.72 7.93 10.27
N SER A 91 -2.80 7.90 11.07
CA SER A 91 -3.86 8.91 10.96
C SER A 91 -3.33 10.30 11.31
N VAL A 92 -2.65 10.43 12.46
CA VAL A 92 -2.05 11.69 12.93
C VAL A 92 -1.04 12.20 11.91
N LEU A 93 -0.20 11.32 11.35
CA LEU A 93 0.76 11.71 10.31
C LEU A 93 0.05 12.29 9.07
N ILE A 94 -1.00 11.64 8.57
CA ILE A 94 -1.76 12.13 7.41
C ILE A 94 -2.38 13.51 7.68
N ASP A 95 -2.89 13.72 8.89
CA ASP A 95 -3.58 14.95 9.31
C ASP A 95 -2.61 16.12 9.55
N THR A 96 -1.46 15.84 10.17
CA THR A 96 -0.54 16.87 10.69
C THR A 96 0.57 17.25 9.71
N ILE A 97 0.91 16.37 8.77
CA ILE A 97 1.94 16.67 7.77
C ILE A 97 1.48 17.81 6.85
N GLY A 98 2.30 18.87 6.83
CA GLY A 98 2.23 19.96 5.87
C GLY A 98 3.03 19.64 4.61
N GLY A 99 2.59 20.19 3.49
CA GLY A 99 3.24 20.09 2.18
C GLY A 99 4.29 21.17 1.90
N ARG A 100 4.71 21.27 0.63
CA ARG A 100 5.81 22.14 0.18
C ARG A 100 5.57 23.61 0.54
N ARG A 101 6.65 24.32 0.88
CA ARG A 101 6.66 25.78 1.12
C ARG A 101 5.68 26.22 2.21
N GLY A 102 5.43 25.37 3.20
CA GLY A 102 4.49 25.66 4.30
C GLY A 102 3.01 25.58 3.92
N GLN A 103 2.68 25.14 2.70
CA GLN A 103 1.29 24.90 2.31
C GLN A 103 0.80 23.57 2.89
N GLY A 104 -0.45 23.51 3.33
CA GLY A 104 -1.07 22.24 3.74
C GLY A 104 -1.25 21.29 2.57
N VAL A 105 -1.28 19.98 2.84
CA VAL A 105 -1.80 18.99 1.88
C VAL A 105 -3.29 19.28 1.66
N SER A 106 -3.76 19.20 0.42
CA SER A 106 -5.18 19.45 0.13
C SER A 106 -6.09 18.47 0.89
N ASP A 107 -7.27 18.92 1.30
CA ASP A 107 -8.24 18.07 2.00
C ASP A 107 -8.68 16.88 1.15
N ALA A 108 -8.75 17.05 -0.17
CA ALA A 108 -9.07 15.97 -1.10
C ALA A 108 -8.00 14.87 -1.07
N ASP A 109 -6.73 15.25 -1.07
CA ASP A 109 -5.62 14.30 -1.06
C ASP A 109 -5.45 13.63 0.31
N ARG A 110 -5.70 14.36 1.41
CA ARG A 110 -5.80 13.80 2.78
C ARG A 110 -6.91 12.76 2.89
N LYS A 111 -8.12 13.10 2.43
CA LYS A 111 -9.26 12.16 2.37
C LYS A 111 -8.92 10.94 1.52
N GLY A 112 -8.21 11.13 0.41
CA GLY A 112 -7.68 10.06 -0.43
C GLY A 112 -6.80 9.10 0.36
N ALA A 113 -5.79 9.60 1.07
CA ALA A 113 -4.88 8.79 1.90
C ALA A 113 -5.62 8.06 3.04
N HIS A 114 -6.56 8.72 3.71
CA HIS A 114 -7.39 8.08 4.73
C HIS A 114 -8.30 6.98 4.16
N ALA A 115 -8.79 7.13 2.93
CA ALA A 115 -9.57 6.07 2.29
C ALA A 115 -8.73 4.81 2.10
N VAL A 116 -7.47 4.96 1.64
CA VAL A 116 -6.55 3.82 1.53
C VAL A 116 -6.26 3.21 2.92
N ARG A 117 -6.06 4.04 3.95
CA ARG A 117 -5.89 3.58 5.34
C ARG A 117 -7.05 2.71 5.82
N ARG A 118 -8.30 3.10 5.53
CA ARG A 118 -9.49 2.31 5.90
C ARG A 118 -9.52 0.96 5.19
N VAL A 119 -9.22 0.94 3.89
CA VAL A 119 -9.10 -0.31 3.12
C VAL A 119 -8.01 -1.22 3.69
N ARG A 120 -6.83 -0.66 4.00
CA ARG A 120 -5.76 -1.40 4.66
C ARG A 120 -6.20 -1.97 6.00
N ASN A 121 -6.90 -1.18 6.82
CA ASN A 121 -7.35 -1.62 8.14
C ASN A 121 -8.37 -2.76 8.03
N TYR A 122 -9.27 -2.72 7.06
CA TYR A 122 -10.20 -3.82 6.77
C TYR A 122 -9.46 -5.11 6.43
N TRP A 123 -8.50 -5.05 5.50
CA TRP A 123 -7.72 -6.23 5.10
C TRP A 123 -6.76 -6.74 6.18
N ALA A 124 -6.25 -5.87 7.04
CA ALA A 124 -5.31 -6.24 8.10
C ALA A 124 -5.98 -6.75 9.38
N HIS A 125 -7.23 -6.34 9.65
CA HIS A 125 -7.88 -6.58 10.94
C HIS A 125 -9.28 -7.18 10.85
N GLU A 126 -9.74 -7.60 9.65
CA GLU A 126 -11.11 -8.13 9.43
C GLU A 126 -12.19 -7.25 10.08
N SER A 127 -12.05 -5.93 9.97
CA SER A 127 -12.96 -4.97 10.63
C SER A 127 -14.40 -5.08 10.11
N ASP A 128 -15.39 -4.89 11.00
CA ASP A 128 -16.83 -5.02 10.69
C ASP A 128 -17.34 -4.05 9.60
N ALA A 129 -16.71 -2.88 9.45
CA ALA A 129 -17.10 -1.89 8.45
C ALA A 129 -16.35 -2.11 7.14
N SER A 130 -16.99 -2.79 6.18
CA SER A 130 -16.45 -2.96 4.83
C SER A 130 -16.30 -1.59 4.14
N PRO A 131 -15.07 -1.16 3.81
CA PRO A 131 -14.86 0.06 3.05
C PRO A 131 -15.28 -0.13 1.60
N GLU A 132 -15.45 0.98 0.87
CA GLU A 132 -15.63 0.91 -0.58
C GLU A 132 -14.47 0.13 -1.22
N PRO A 133 -14.76 -0.77 -2.18
CA PRO A 133 -13.73 -1.48 -2.93
C PRO A 133 -12.75 -0.50 -3.55
N MET A 134 -11.46 -0.84 -3.51
CA MET A 134 -10.39 -0.02 -4.06
C MET A 134 -9.33 -0.91 -4.67
N THR A 135 -8.97 -0.63 -5.91
CA THR A 135 -7.90 -1.34 -6.61
C THR A 135 -6.52 -0.86 -6.14
N ILE A 136 -5.51 -1.70 -6.35
CA ILE A 136 -4.09 -1.31 -6.11
C ILE A 136 -3.71 -0.04 -6.86
N ALA A 137 -4.15 0.10 -8.11
CA ALA A 137 -3.82 1.25 -8.95
C ALA A 137 -4.42 2.55 -8.41
N GLU A 138 -5.68 2.51 -7.96
CA GLU A 138 -6.35 3.64 -7.31
C GLU A 138 -5.68 4.00 -5.99
N ALA A 139 -5.36 3.01 -5.15
CA ALA A 139 -4.66 3.22 -3.90
C ALA A 139 -3.31 3.89 -4.13
N ARG A 140 -2.51 3.37 -5.08
CA ARG A 140 -1.22 3.97 -5.47
C ARG A 140 -1.40 5.41 -5.93
N GLY A 141 -2.36 5.67 -6.81
CA GLY A 141 -2.64 7.02 -7.32
C GLY A 141 -2.90 8.02 -6.19
N ARG A 142 -3.75 7.65 -5.22
CA ARG A 142 -4.06 8.48 -4.05
C ARG A 142 -2.84 8.72 -3.16
N LEU A 143 -2.06 7.67 -2.85
CA LEU A 143 -0.89 7.77 -1.99
C LEU A 143 0.25 8.57 -2.66
N GLN A 144 0.53 8.34 -3.94
CA GLN A 144 1.51 9.13 -4.68
C GLN A 144 1.07 10.59 -4.80
N LYS A 145 -0.22 10.84 -5.00
CA LYS A 145 -0.72 12.22 -5.01
C LYS A 145 -0.46 12.91 -3.68
N TYR A 146 -0.69 12.24 -2.55
CA TYR A 146 -0.32 12.76 -1.23
C TYR A 146 1.19 13.01 -1.13
N LEU A 147 2.04 12.03 -1.47
CA LEU A 147 3.50 12.16 -1.39
C LEU A 147 4.02 13.32 -2.23
N SER A 148 3.38 13.63 -3.37
CA SER A 148 3.75 14.75 -4.21
C SER A 148 3.73 16.10 -3.48
N TRP A 149 2.99 16.22 -2.37
CA TRP A 149 2.98 17.42 -1.54
C TRP A 149 4.19 17.54 -0.63
N LEU A 150 4.95 16.48 -0.37
CA LEU A 150 6.15 16.55 0.46
C LEU A 150 7.26 17.35 -0.25
N PRO A 151 8.21 17.95 0.49
CA PRO A 151 9.42 18.51 -0.11
C PRO A 151 10.18 17.44 -0.89
N GLU A 152 11.03 17.87 -1.82
CA GLU A 152 11.79 16.95 -2.66
C GLU A 152 12.79 16.10 -1.86
N GLN A 153 13.36 16.70 -0.81
CA GLN A 153 14.24 16.06 0.13
C GLN A 153 13.97 16.56 1.55
N TRP A 154 14.26 15.74 2.56
CA TRP A 154 14.16 16.11 3.97
C TRP A 154 15.31 15.50 4.77
N GLY A 155 16.00 16.34 5.55
CA GLY A 155 17.25 16.01 6.23
C GLY A 155 18.17 17.20 6.19
#